data_AF-A0AAV0HV69-F1
#
_entry.id   AF-A0AAV0HV69-F1
#
_cell.length_a   1.000
_cell.length_b   1.000
_cell.length_c   1.000
_cell.angle_alpha   90.00
_cell.angle_beta   90.00
_cell.angle_gamma   90.00
#
_symmetry.space_group_name_H-M   'P 1'
#
loop_
_entity.id
_entity.type
_entity.pdbx_description
1 polymer ?
#
loop_
_entity_poly.entity_id
_entity_poly.type
_entity_poly.pdbx_seq_one_letter_code
_entity_poly.pdbx_strand_id
1 'polypeptide(L)'
;MNSVLQALLHTPPLRDYFLSDRHNRYYCQLKNGVKLCLACDVDAMFSAVFSGDRKPYSPAKFLYSWWQHASNLASYDQQDAHEFFISMLDGIHENVERDRGKPQRHGDCCIAHRVFSGILRSDVMCMACGFTSTTYDPCVDISLDLEPHQVTAHGKTSAKSHPSSNTTTSTLIGCLDRFTRPERLGSDQKFFCQQCQVSQESLKQMSIRKLPLVSCFHIKRFEHSHTRKMSRKVDRYLQFPFSLDMAPYLSSSILRSRFGDDGDDVAANEMSSEFELFAVVTHSGKLDAGHYVTYLRLSNQWYKCDDAWITRVNENVVRAAQGYMMFYVQKMLYYRASAQVCPS
;
A
#
# COMPACT_ATOMS: atom_id res chain seq x y z
N MET A 1 6.78 12.77 -5.37
CA MET A 1 5.52 13.30 -5.96
C MET A 1 5.17 12.62 -7.28
N ASN A 2 5.88 12.90 -8.39
CA ASN A 2 5.49 12.45 -9.75
C ASN A 2 5.22 10.95 -9.85
N SER A 3 6.10 10.13 -9.29
CA SER A 3 5.95 8.66 -9.27
C SER A 3 4.63 8.18 -8.67
N VAL A 4 4.26 8.71 -7.50
CA VAL A 4 3.01 8.37 -6.83
C VAL A 4 1.81 8.91 -7.61
N LEU A 5 1.90 10.14 -8.15
CA LEU A 5 0.82 10.70 -8.97
C LEU A 5 0.54 9.82 -10.19
N GLN A 6 1.58 9.29 -10.85
CA GLN A 6 1.41 8.35 -11.97
C GLN A 6 0.66 7.08 -11.54
N ALA A 7 0.98 6.50 -10.38
CA ALA A 7 0.25 5.35 -9.85
C ALA A 7 -1.23 5.69 -9.53
N LEU A 8 -1.49 6.85 -8.93
CA LEU A 8 -2.84 7.30 -8.56
C LEU A 8 -3.70 7.62 -9.80
N LEU A 9 -3.15 8.32 -10.80
CA LEU A 9 -3.85 8.65 -12.05
C LEU A 9 -4.27 7.40 -12.84
N HIS A 10 -3.52 6.31 -12.71
CA HIS A 10 -3.82 5.05 -13.35
C HIS A 10 -4.53 4.03 -12.45
N THR A 11 -4.98 4.47 -11.26
CA THR A 11 -5.83 3.67 -10.38
C THR A 11 -7.27 3.69 -10.90
N PRO A 12 -7.84 2.57 -11.40
CA PRO A 12 -9.11 2.62 -12.15
C PRO A 12 -10.29 3.21 -11.37
N PRO A 13 -10.53 2.83 -10.09
CA PRO A 13 -11.62 3.43 -9.32
C PRO A 13 -11.49 4.95 -9.08
N LEU A 14 -10.26 5.46 -8.95
CA LEU A 14 -10.02 6.91 -8.85
C LEU A 14 -10.30 7.61 -10.18
N ARG A 15 -9.74 7.04 -11.26
CA ARG A 15 -9.94 7.54 -12.61
C ARG A 15 -11.42 7.64 -12.95
N ASP A 16 -12.17 6.57 -12.74
CA ASP A 16 -13.60 6.53 -13.07
C ASP A 16 -14.39 7.53 -12.19
N TYR A 17 -13.98 7.75 -10.94
CA TYR A 17 -14.61 8.75 -10.07
C TYR A 17 -14.43 10.19 -10.56
N PHE A 18 -13.20 10.60 -10.86
CA PHE A 18 -12.92 11.98 -11.30
C PHE A 18 -13.42 12.22 -12.74
N LEU A 19 -13.18 11.28 -13.67
CA LEU A 19 -13.66 11.43 -15.05
C LEU A 19 -15.17 11.33 -15.22
N SER A 20 -15.90 10.79 -14.22
CA SER A 20 -17.38 10.80 -14.20
C SER A 20 -17.96 11.97 -13.42
N ASP A 21 -17.21 13.06 -13.24
CA ASP A 21 -17.65 14.30 -12.59
C ASP A 21 -18.16 14.12 -11.14
N ARG A 22 -17.76 13.03 -10.45
CA ARG A 22 -18.20 12.78 -9.06
C ARG A 22 -17.58 13.74 -8.06
N HIS A 23 -16.49 14.42 -8.44
CA HIS A 23 -15.99 15.63 -7.80
C HIS A 23 -15.83 16.74 -8.83
N ASN A 24 -16.93 17.41 -9.15
CA ASN A 24 -16.87 18.52 -10.10
C ASN A 24 -16.26 19.77 -9.44
N ARG A 25 -15.10 20.20 -9.93
CA ARG A 25 -14.36 21.35 -9.39
C ARG A 25 -15.10 22.69 -9.45
N TYR A 26 -15.99 22.90 -10.43
CA TYR A 26 -16.76 24.14 -10.56
C TYR A 26 -17.82 24.24 -9.46
N TYR A 27 -18.58 23.16 -9.24
CA TYR A 27 -19.55 23.10 -8.14
C TYR A 27 -18.87 23.15 -6.77
N CYS A 28 -17.71 22.52 -6.62
CA CYS A 28 -16.94 22.55 -5.37
C CYS A 28 -16.50 23.99 -5.01
N GLN A 29 -15.99 24.75 -5.99
CA GLN A 29 -15.60 26.16 -5.79
C GLN A 29 -16.80 27.06 -5.47
N LEU A 30 -17.95 26.85 -6.11
CA LEU A 30 -19.18 27.58 -5.81
C LEU A 30 -19.66 27.37 -4.37
N LYS A 31 -19.53 26.14 -3.86
CA LYS A 31 -19.99 25.76 -2.52
C LYS A 31 -19.02 26.17 -1.41
N ASN A 32 -17.72 25.99 -1.63
CA ASN A 32 -16.70 26.18 -0.60
C ASN A 32 -15.97 27.54 -0.70
N GLY A 33 -16.34 28.38 -1.68
CA GLY A 33 -15.65 29.63 -1.99
C GLY A 33 -14.26 29.41 -2.59
N VAL A 34 -13.39 30.42 -2.52
CA VAL A 34 -12.02 30.41 -3.08
C VAL A 34 -11.05 29.57 -2.23
N LYS A 35 -11.53 28.60 -1.44
CA LYS A 35 -10.65 27.73 -0.66
C LYS A 35 -9.89 26.77 -1.58
N LEU A 36 -8.60 26.60 -1.31
CA LEU A 36 -7.79 25.58 -1.96
C LEU A 36 -8.38 24.20 -1.64
N CYS A 37 -8.58 23.39 -2.68
CA CYS A 37 -9.17 22.07 -2.59
C CYS A 37 -8.29 21.13 -3.39
N LEU A 38 -7.61 20.20 -2.71
CA LEU A 38 -6.70 19.27 -3.36
C LEU A 38 -7.44 18.39 -4.38
N ALA A 39 -8.66 17.97 -4.05
CA ALA A 39 -9.51 17.20 -4.94
C ALA A 39 -9.89 17.95 -6.24
N CYS A 40 -10.01 19.28 -6.21
CA CYS A 40 -10.23 20.08 -7.42
C CYS A 40 -9.00 20.10 -8.33
N ASP A 41 -7.80 20.12 -7.76
CA ASP A 41 -6.56 20.09 -8.55
C ASP A 41 -6.28 18.68 -9.08
N VAL A 42 -6.66 17.64 -8.34
CA VAL A 42 -6.66 16.25 -8.83
C VAL A 42 -7.63 16.09 -10.00
N ASP A 43 -8.86 16.60 -9.89
CA ASP A 43 -9.83 16.61 -11.00
C ASP A 43 -9.26 17.32 -12.24
N ALA A 44 -8.61 18.46 -12.05
CA ALA A 44 -7.92 19.18 -13.13
C ALA A 44 -6.79 18.36 -13.77
N MET A 45 -6.03 17.62 -12.96
CA MET A 45 -5.00 16.72 -13.45
C MET A 45 -5.58 15.56 -14.27
N PHE A 46 -6.62 14.89 -13.78
CA PHE A 46 -7.31 13.84 -14.54
C PHE A 46 -7.83 14.38 -15.88
N SER A 47 -8.47 15.54 -15.87
CA SER A 47 -8.94 16.19 -17.10
C SER A 47 -7.80 16.46 -18.09
N ALA A 48 -6.64 16.93 -17.60
CA ALA A 48 -5.50 17.25 -18.46
C ALA A 48 -4.81 15.99 -19.02
N VAL A 49 -4.53 15.00 -18.17
CA VAL A 49 -3.83 13.76 -18.55
C VAL A 49 -4.65 12.92 -19.52
N PHE A 50 -5.98 12.92 -19.39
CA PHE A 50 -6.89 12.17 -20.25
C PHE A 50 -7.52 13.01 -21.38
N SER A 51 -7.02 14.24 -21.61
CA SER A 51 -7.50 15.13 -22.69
C SER A 51 -7.11 14.68 -24.10
N GLY A 52 -6.13 13.77 -24.21
CA GLY A 52 -5.49 13.39 -25.48
C GLY A 52 -4.27 14.24 -25.86
N ASP A 53 -3.98 15.33 -25.12
CA ASP A 53 -2.71 16.05 -25.27
C ASP A 53 -1.54 15.16 -24.81
N ARG A 54 -0.48 15.16 -25.61
CA ARG A 54 0.74 14.36 -25.37
C ARG A 54 1.86 15.17 -24.74
N LYS A 55 1.66 16.48 -24.52
CA LYS A 55 2.65 17.32 -23.85
C LYS A 55 2.77 16.94 -22.37
N PRO A 56 3.98 16.97 -21.79
CA PRO A 56 4.15 16.79 -20.36
C PRO A 56 3.33 17.81 -19.57
N TYR A 57 2.53 17.32 -18.62
CA TYR A 57 1.75 18.15 -17.72
C TYR A 57 2.58 18.56 -16.51
N SER A 58 2.60 19.86 -16.20
CA SER A 58 3.25 20.39 -15.00
C SER A 58 2.24 20.54 -13.85
N PRO A 59 2.36 19.75 -12.76
CA PRO A 59 1.44 19.82 -11.63
C PRO A 59 1.77 20.97 -10.65
N ALA A 60 2.18 22.13 -11.14
CA ALA A 60 2.63 23.26 -10.30
C ALA A 60 1.52 23.77 -9.36
N LYS A 61 0.28 23.86 -9.88
CA LYS A 61 -0.86 24.29 -9.07
C LYS A 61 -1.19 23.27 -7.98
N PHE A 62 -1.16 21.98 -8.33
CA PHE A 62 -1.34 20.89 -7.38
C PHE A 62 -0.25 20.92 -6.29
N LEU A 63 1.01 21.10 -6.67
CA LEU A 63 2.14 21.18 -5.73
C LEU A 63 1.94 22.31 -4.71
N TYR A 64 1.51 23.49 -5.17
CA TYR A 64 1.20 24.61 -4.30
C TYR A 64 0.07 24.27 -3.32
N SER A 65 -1.05 23.72 -3.79
CA SER A 65 -2.18 23.33 -2.94
C SER A 65 -1.78 22.24 -1.93
N TRP A 66 -0.97 21.26 -2.34
CA TRP A 66 -0.46 20.21 -1.46
C TRP A 66 0.47 20.77 -0.38
N TRP A 67 1.37 21.69 -0.69
CA TRP A 67 2.22 22.34 0.30
C TRP A 67 1.45 23.14 1.35
N GLN A 68 0.30 23.71 0.98
CA GLN A 68 -0.58 24.38 1.96
C GLN A 68 -1.28 23.38 2.90
N HIS A 69 -1.55 22.16 2.43
CA HIS A 69 -2.13 21.09 3.23
C HIS A 69 -1.10 20.40 4.14
N ALA A 70 0.07 20.06 3.58
CA ALA A 70 1.15 19.34 4.25
C ALA A 70 2.38 20.24 4.42
N SER A 71 2.24 21.30 5.24
CA SER A 71 3.28 22.31 5.43
C SER A 71 4.60 21.76 5.99
N ASN A 72 4.54 20.66 6.75
CA ASN A 72 5.72 19.94 7.25
C ASN A 72 6.51 19.22 6.14
N LEU A 73 5.86 18.91 5.01
CA LEU A 73 6.46 18.29 3.83
C LEU A 73 6.74 19.32 2.71
N ALA A 74 6.42 20.59 2.96
CA ALA A 74 6.59 21.69 2.02
C ALA A 74 8.03 22.17 1.97
N SER A 75 8.90 21.38 1.33
CA SER A 75 10.26 21.80 1.01
C SER A 75 10.66 21.41 -0.41
N TYR A 76 11.76 21.99 -0.87
CA TYR A 76 12.42 21.57 -2.11
C TYR A 76 13.34 20.36 -1.89
N ASP A 77 13.42 19.84 -0.66
CA ASP A 77 14.21 18.67 -0.34
C ASP A 77 13.52 17.41 -0.87
N GLN A 78 14.30 16.34 -0.97
CA GLN A 78 13.75 15.05 -1.34
C GLN A 78 12.86 14.52 -0.22
N GLN A 79 11.67 14.04 -0.62
CA GLN A 79 10.66 13.52 0.28
C GLN A 79 10.38 12.05 -0.01
N ASP A 80 9.93 11.34 1.01
CA ASP A 80 9.57 9.94 0.90
C ASP A 80 8.28 9.75 0.07
N ALA A 81 8.28 8.81 -0.88
CA ALA A 81 7.11 8.58 -1.72
C ALA A 81 5.92 7.98 -0.95
N HIS A 82 6.17 7.19 0.10
CA HIS A 82 5.11 6.65 0.96
C HIS A 82 4.48 7.77 1.78
N GLU A 83 5.27 8.66 2.39
CA GLU A 83 4.73 9.83 3.11
C GLU A 83 3.89 10.74 2.20
N PHE A 84 4.37 11.01 0.99
CA PHE A 84 3.60 11.77 0.00
C PHE A 84 2.27 11.06 -0.35
N PHE A 85 2.27 9.73 -0.52
CA PHE A 85 1.06 8.96 -0.78
C PHE A 85 0.03 9.07 0.34
N ILE A 86 0.46 8.90 1.60
CA ILE A 86 -0.43 9.02 2.76
C ILE A 86 -1.01 10.44 2.86
N SER A 87 -0.14 11.45 2.81
CA SER A 87 -0.55 12.86 2.84
C SER A 87 -1.55 13.22 1.73
N MET A 88 -1.35 12.64 0.55
CA MET A 88 -2.26 12.83 -0.59
C MET A 88 -3.65 12.24 -0.34
N LEU A 89 -3.74 11.04 0.23
CA LEU A 89 -5.03 10.42 0.56
C LEU A 89 -5.76 11.19 1.66
N ASP A 90 -5.03 11.70 2.65
CA ASP A 90 -5.56 12.56 3.72
C ASP A 90 -6.12 13.88 3.16
N GLY A 91 -5.38 14.53 2.25
CA GLY A 91 -5.85 15.74 1.59
C GLY A 91 -7.12 15.52 0.74
N ILE A 92 -7.21 14.39 0.04
CA ILE A 92 -8.46 14.01 -0.64
C ILE A 92 -9.58 13.76 0.37
N HIS A 93 -9.29 13.10 1.49
CA HIS A 93 -10.27 12.81 2.52
C HIS A 93 -10.87 14.07 3.15
N GLU A 94 -10.06 15.07 3.45
CA GLU A 94 -10.50 16.33 4.05
C GLU A 94 -11.33 17.19 3.08
N ASN A 95 -11.03 17.13 1.78
CA ASN A 95 -11.67 17.97 0.77
C ASN A 95 -12.86 17.34 0.04
N VAL A 96 -13.02 16.01 0.11
CA VAL A 96 -14.19 15.33 -0.48
C VAL A 96 -15.27 15.19 0.59
N GLU A 97 -16.46 15.75 0.31
CA GLU A 97 -17.59 15.74 1.23
C GLU A 97 -17.90 14.32 1.75
N ARG A 98 -18.09 14.23 3.07
CA ARG A 98 -18.78 13.10 3.69
C ARG A 98 -20.22 13.09 3.14
N ASP A 99 -20.63 11.99 2.54
CA ASP A 99 -22.03 11.75 2.15
C ASP A 99 -22.90 11.86 3.42
N ARG A 100 -23.50 13.04 3.69
CA ARG A 100 -24.05 13.43 5.00
C ARG A 100 -25.31 12.64 5.44
N GLY A 101 -25.70 11.59 4.70
CA GLY A 101 -26.94 10.85 4.90
C GLY A 101 -26.82 9.35 5.16
N LYS A 102 -25.61 8.77 5.25
CA LYS A 102 -25.44 7.32 5.47
C LYS A 102 -24.72 7.03 6.78
N PRO A 103 -25.16 6.02 7.56
CA PRO A 103 -24.39 5.54 8.70
C PRO A 103 -23.01 5.09 8.18
N GLN A 104 -21.96 5.79 8.63
CA GLN A 104 -20.61 5.58 8.14
C GLN A 104 -20.10 4.21 8.57
N ARG A 105 -20.04 3.26 7.62
CA ARG A 105 -19.24 2.05 7.78
C ARG A 105 -17.75 2.42 7.63
N HIS A 106 -16.88 1.77 8.40
CA HIS A 106 -15.43 1.96 8.30
C HIS A 106 -14.96 1.80 6.84
N GLY A 107 -14.38 2.86 6.27
CA GLY A 107 -13.78 2.87 4.94
C GLY A 107 -14.64 3.43 3.79
N ASP A 108 -15.86 3.91 4.01
CA ASP A 108 -16.73 4.40 2.91
C ASP A 108 -16.97 5.94 2.89
N CYS A 109 -16.20 6.70 3.67
CA CYS A 109 -16.49 8.13 3.90
C CYS A 109 -16.04 9.07 2.77
N CYS A 110 -15.10 8.68 1.92
CA CYS A 110 -14.63 9.44 0.76
C CYS A 110 -14.07 8.49 -0.31
N ILE A 111 -13.73 9.02 -1.49
CA ILE A 111 -13.18 8.19 -2.56
C ILE A 111 -11.84 7.53 -2.19
N ALA A 112 -10.94 8.23 -1.48
CA ALA A 112 -9.66 7.66 -1.04
C ALA A 112 -9.88 6.41 -0.18
N HIS A 113 -10.74 6.49 0.85
CA HIS A 113 -11.05 5.36 1.71
C HIS A 113 -11.81 4.26 0.96
N ARG A 114 -12.76 4.60 0.09
CA ARG A 114 -13.48 3.58 -0.71
C ARG A 114 -12.56 2.75 -1.59
N VAL A 115 -11.45 3.33 -2.04
CA VAL A 115 -10.49 2.66 -2.92
C VAL A 115 -9.41 1.92 -2.15
N PHE A 116 -8.78 2.58 -1.18
CA PHE A 116 -7.58 2.07 -0.50
C PHE A 116 -7.82 1.55 0.92
N SER A 117 -8.97 1.84 1.55
CA SER A 117 -9.20 1.46 2.95
C SER A 117 -9.50 -0.04 3.09
N GLY A 118 -8.57 -0.72 3.74
CA GLY A 118 -8.77 -2.03 4.34
C GLY A 118 -9.00 -1.95 5.85
N ILE A 119 -9.23 -3.11 6.46
CA ILE A 119 -9.29 -3.27 7.92
C ILE A 119 -8.37 -4.43 8.29
N LEU A 120 -7.40 -4.16 9.14
CA LEU A 120 -6.56 -5.18 9.78
C LEU A 120 -7.23 -5.67 11.06
N ARG A 121 -7.04 -6.93 11.40
CA ARG A 121 -7.41 -7.53 12.68
C ARG A 121 -6.13 -7.90 13.42
N SER A 122 -5.97 -7.40 14.64
CA SER A 122 -4.86 -7.72 15.54
C SER A 122 -5.39 -8.57 16.70
N ASP A 123 -4.94 -9.82 16.79
CA ASP A 123 -5.26 -10.71 17.90
C ASP A 123 -4.05 -10.80 18.85
N VAL A 124 -4.27 -10.54 20.14
CA VAL A 124 -3.30 -10.73 21.23
C VAL A 124 -3.80 -11.82 22.15
N MET A 125 -3.18 -13.00 22.08
CA MET A 125 -3.56 -14.20 22.82
C MET A 125 -2.63 -14.40 24.02
N CYS A 126 -3.22 -14.48 25.21
CA CYS A 126 -2.50 -14.85 26.43
C CYS A 126 -2.04 -16.31 26.34
N MET A 127 -0.75 -16.57 26.53
CA MET A 127 -0.20 -17.92 26.45
C MET A 127 -0.51 -18.78 27.69
N ALA A 128 -0.94 -18.17 28.79
CA ALA A 128 -1.26 -18.89 30.03
C ALA A 128 -2.70 -19.42 30.06
N CYS A 129 -3.68 -18.63 29.62
CA CYS A 129 -5.11 -18.98 29.71
C CYS A 129 -5.83 -19.05 28.35
N GLY A 130 -5.19 -18.68 27.25
CA GLY A 130 -5.79 -18.68 25.91
C GLY A 130 -6.73 -17.51 25.61
N PHE A 131 -7.04 -16.64 26.59
CA PHE A 131 -7.86 -15.44 26.35
C PHE A 131 -7.25 -14.58 25.24
N THR A 132 -8.06 -14.20 24.27
CA THR A 132 -7.63 -13.40 23.10
C THR A 132 -8.33 -12.04 23.12
N SER A 133 -7.53 -10.98 23.06
CA SER A 133 -7.98 -9.61 22.84
C SER A 133 -7.86 -9.27 21.36
N THR A 134 -8.96 -8.84 20.73
CA THR A 134 -9.01 -8.51 19.30
C THR A 134 -9.25 -7.02 19.09
N THR A 135 -8.43 -6.38 18.25
CA THR A 135 -8.63 -5.00 17.76
C THR A 135 -8.75 -4.97 16.24
N TYR A 136 -9.43 -3.95 15.73
CA TYR A 136 -9.65 -3.73 14.30
C TYR A 136 -9.11 -2.35 13.92
N ASP A 137 -8.12 -2.33 13.04
CA ASP A 137 -7.36 -1.13 12.70
C ASP A 137 -7.55 -0.81 11.21
N PRO A 138 -8.18 0.32 10.85
CA PRO A 138 -8.26 0.77 9.46
C PRO A 138 -6.85 1.03 8.89
N CYS A 139 -6.64 0.67 7.63
CA CYS A 139 -5.37 0.91 6.93
C CYS A 139 -5.62 1.36 5.49
N VAL A 140 -4.73 2.17 4.91
CA VAL A 140 -4.73 2.54 3.48
C VAL A 140 -3.57 1.91 2.69
N ASP A 141 -2.61 1.33 3.41
CA ASP A 141 -1.49 0.55 2.90
C ASP A 141 -1.11 -0.56 3.89
N ILE A 142 -0.27 -1.48 3.43
CA ILE A 142 0.39 -2.47 4.29
C ILE A 142 1.91 -2.29 4.12
N SER A 143 2.55 -1.81 5.18
CA SER A 143 3.99 -1.62 5.25
C SER A 143 4.70 -2.90 5.71
N LEU A 144 5.47 -3.51 4.81
CA LEU A 144 6.07 -4.84 4.97
C LEU A 144 7.56 -4.76 5.28
N ASP A 145 7.97 -5.56 6.27
CA ASP A 145 9.37 -5.75 6.62
C ASP A 145 10.05 -6.75 5.67
N LEU A 146 11.24 -6.38 5.21
CA LEU A 146 12.12 -7.28 4.50
C LEU A 146 12.65 -8.35 5.49
N GLU A 147 12.72 -9.61 5.07
CA GLU A 147 13.30 -10.69 5.88
C GLU A 147 14.73 -10.30 6.34
N PRO A 148 15.13 -10.47 7.61
CA PRO A 148 16.52 -10.23 7.98
C PRO A 148 17.42 -11.18 7.21
N HIS A 149 18.59 -10.70 6.79
CA HIS A 149 19.61 -11.58 6.23
C HIS A 149 19.96 -12.61 7.32
N GLN A 150 19.77 -13.91 7.06
CA GLN A 150 20.48 -14.92 7.84
C GLN A 150 21.96 -14.78 7.51
N VAL A 151 22.64 -13.87 8.18
CA VAL A 151 24.09 -13.95 8.32
C VAL A 151 24.28 -15.15 9.24
N THR A 152 24.82 -16.25 8.73
CA THR A 152 25.22 -17.40 9.52
C THR A 152 26.28 -16.97 10.53
N ALA A 153 25.83 -16.39 11.64
CA ALA A 153 26.64 -16.15 12.82
C ALA A 153 26.64 -17.45 13.63
N HIS A 154 27.41 -18.44 13.17
CA HIS A 154 28.05 -19.44 14.04
C HIS A 154 29.15 -20.15 13.26
N GLY A 155 30.39 -19.71 13.48
CA GLY A 155 31.50 -20.64 13.48
C GLY A 155 31.28 -21.65 14.60
N LYS A 156 30.96 -22.89 14.24
CA LYS A 156 31.31 -24.11 14.97
C LYS A 156 31.36 -25.26 13.95
N THR A 157 32.48 -25.95 13.98
CA THR A 157 32.93 -27.07 13.14
C THR A 157 31.99 -28.29 13.19
N SER A 158 31.51 -28.77 12.02
CA SER A 158 31.62 -30.18 11.61
C SER A 158 30.87 -30.52 10.30
N ALA A 159 31.58 -31.30 9.48
CA ALA A 159 31.11 -32.27 8.47
C ALA A 159 30.28 -31.81 7.25
N LYS A 160 31.02 -31.68 6.13
CA LYS A 160 30.66 -32.00 4.73
C LYS A 160 29.17 -32.23 4.43
N SER A 161 28.51 -31.18 3.95
CA SER A 161 27.41 -31.29 2.97
C SER A 161 27.60 -30.20 1.91
N HIS A 162 27.23 -30.51 0.67
CA HIS A 162 27.48 -29.72 -0.53
C HIS A 162 27.06 -28.24 -0.40
N PRO A 163 27.82 -27.29 -0.99
CA PRO A 163 27.41 -25.89 -1.01
C PRO A 163 26.36 -25.69 -2.11
N SER A 164 25.09 -26.02 -1.82
CA SER A 164 23.99 -25.42 -2.59
C SER A 164 23.84 -23.99 -2.08
N SER A 165 24.35 -23.05 -2.85
CA SER A 165 24.15 -21.60 -2.70
C SER A 165 22.66 -21.25 -2.81
N ASN A 166 21.87 -21.57 -1.78
CA ASN A 166 20.50 -21.09 -1.65
C ASN A 166 20.52 -19.76 -0.93
N THR A 167 20.93 -18.71 -1.64
CA THR A 167 20.51 -17.35 -1.30
C THR A 167 18.99 -17.32 -1.37
N THR A 168 18.32 -17.42 -0.23
CA THR A 168 16.86 -17.31 -0.16
C THR A 168 16.47 -15.93 -0.69
N THR A 169 15.90 -15.91 -1.90
CA THR A 169 15.45 -14.68 -2.54
C THR A 169 14.22 -14.21 -1.80
N SER A 170 14.24 -12.98 -1.28
CA SER A 170 13.05 -12.44 -0.61
C SER A 170 11.94 -12.21 -1.60
N THR A 171 10.72 -12.59 -1.21
CA THR A 171 9.52 -12.46 -2.05
C THR A 171 8.46 -11.64 -1.33
N LEU A 172 7.58 -10.97 -2.09
CA LEU A 172 6.42 -10.26 -1.53
C LEU A 172 5.50 -11.21 -0.76
N ILE A 173 5.33 -12.43 -1.27
CA ILE A 173 4.57 -13.50 -0.63
C ILE A 173 5.18 -13.82 0.74
N GLY A 174 6.49 -14.04 0.81
CA GLY A 174 7.18 -14.28 2.09
C GLY A 174 7.08 -13.10 3.06
N CYS A 175 7.08 -11.86 2.56
CA CYS A 175 6.81 -10.69 3.39
C CYS A 175 5.38 -10.69 3.96
N LEU A 176 4.37 -11.08 3.18
CA LEU A 176 2.97 -11.19 3.64
C LEU A 176 2.77 -12.36 4.61
N ASP A 177 3.40 -13.49 4.33
CA ASP A 177 3.44 -14.64 5.24
C ASP A 177 4.00 -14.22 6.59
N ARG A 178 5.10 -13.47 6.59
CA ARG A 178 5.70 -12.95 7.82
C ARG A 178 4.81 -11.92 8.52
N PHE A 179 4.21 -11.00 7.77
CA PHE A 179 3.32 -9.98 8.32
C PHE A 179 2.12 -10.60 9.07
N THR A 180 1.60 -11.72 8.55
CA THR A 180 0.46 -12.42 9.13
C THR A 180 0.82 -13.59 10.06
N ARG A 181 2.12 -13.87 10.25
CA ARG A 181 2.60 -14.92 11.14
C ARG A 181 2.41 -14.52 12.61
N PRO A 182 1.96 -15.43 13.49
CA PRO A 182 1.97 -15.16 14.91
C PRO A 182 3.39 -14.95 15.43
N GLU A 183 3.57 -13.93 16.26
CA GLU A 183 4.84 -13.59 16.91
C GLU A 183 4.66 -13.46 18.41
N ARG A 184 5.70 -13.81 19.17
CA ARG A 184 5.71 -13.57 20.62
C ARG A 184 6.06 -12.12 20.88
N LEU A 185 5.28 -11.45 21.72
CA LEU A 185 5.68 -10.13 22.22
C LEU A 185 6.95 -10.28 23.07
N GLY A 186 7.87 -9.30 22.97
CA GLY A 186 9.14 -9.31 23.70
C GLY A 186 8.95 -9.44 25.21
N SER A 187 9.98 -9.90 25.93
CA SER A 187 9.93 -10.09 27.39
C SER A 187 9.64 -8.79 28.16
N ASP A 188 9.97 -7.65 27.55
CA ASP A 188 9.72 -6.28 27.98
C ASP A 188 8.33 -5.74 27.59
N GLN A 189 7.59 -6.46 26.74
CA GLN A 189 6.29 -6.06 26.19
C GLN A 189 5.15 -7.00 26.62
N LYS A 190 5.21 -7.53 27.85
CA LYS A 190 4.14 -8.38 28.40
C LYS A 190 2.80 -7.64 28.40
N PHE A 191 1.76 -8.30 27.92
CA PHE A 191 0.43 -7.72 27.83
C PHE A 191 -0.38 -8.05 29.10
N PHE A 192 -1.14 -7.08 29.62
CA PHE A 192 -2.01 -7.30 30.77
C PHE A 192 -3.20 -8.18 30.38
N CYS A 193 -3.23 -9.42 30.89
CA CYS A 193 -4.34 -10.32 30.63
C CYS A 193 -5.50 -10.01 31.58
N GLN A 194 -6.65 -9.62 31.03
CA GLN A 194 -7.86 -9.35 31.82
C GLN A 194 -8.41 -10.59 32.53
N GLN A 195 -8.19 -11.79 32.01
CA GLN A 195 -8.63 -13.02 32.68
C GLN A 195 -7.70 -13.45 33.82
N CYS A 196 -6.38 -13.30 33.63
CA CYS A 196 -5.40 -13.64 34.67
C CYS A 196 -5.17 -12.50 35.67
N GLN A 197 -5.64 -11.29 35.37
CA GLN A 197 -5.39 -10.06 36.13
C GLN A 197 -3.89 -9.77 36.37
N VAL A 198 -3.03 -10.18 35.44
CA VAL A 198 -1.57 -10.00 35.51
C VAL A 198 -0.98 -9.93 34.11
N SER A 199 0.18 -9.27 33.98
CA SER A 199 0.94 -9.22 32.73
C SER A 199 1.52 -10.59 32.38
N GLN A 200 1.14 -11.10 31.20
CA GLN A 200 1.49 -12.44 30.73
C GLN A 200 2.25 -12.40 29.41
N GLU A 201 2.99 -13.47 29.14
CA GLU A 201 3.50 -13.73 27.80
C GLU A 201 2.33 -13.91 26.83
N SER A 202 2.42 -13.25 25.68
CA SER A 202 1.33 -13.20 24.72
C SER A 202 1.85 -13.38 23.28
N LEU A 203 1.03 -14.03 22.46
CA LEU A 203 1.21 -14.12 21.02
C LEU A 203 0.39 -13.03 20.34
N LYS A 204 1.02 -12.22 19.50
CA LYS A 204 0.35 -11.26 18.63
C LYS A 204 0.28 -11.82 17.21
N GLN A 205 -0.85 -11.64 16.53
CA GLN A 205 -0.97 -11.95 15.12
C GLN A 205 -1.83 -10.93 14.39
N MET A 206 -1.35 -10.49 13.23
CA MET A 206 -2.10 -9.65 12.31
C MET A 206 -2.78 -10.51 11.23
N SER A 207 -3.96 -10.09 10.80
CA SER A 207 -4.65 -10.65 9.63
C SER A 207 -5.46 -9.56 8.92
N ILE A 208 -5.92 -9.83 7.69
CA ILE A 208 -6.69 -8.87 6.91
C ILE A 208 -8.19 -9.19 7.06
N ARG A 209 -8.96 -8.30 7.69
CA ARG A 209 -10.40 -8.46 7.88
C ARG A 209 -11.20 -7.97 6.67
N LYS A 210 -10.81 -6.83 6.09
CA LYS A 210 -11.42 -6.24 4.89
C LYS A 210 -10.33 -5.87 3.90
N LEU A 211 -10.44 -6.39 2.69
CA LEU A 211 -9.58 -6.02 1.56
C LEU A 211 -10.04 -4.69 0.94
N PRO A 212 -9.12 -3.81 0.52
CA PRO A 212 -9.46 -2.64 -0.29
C PRO A 212 -9.70 -3.03 -1.76
N LEU A 213 -10.24 -2.11 -2.56
CA LEU A 213 -10.32 -2.28 -4.02
C LEU A 213 -8.92 -2.26 -4.64
N VAL A 214 -8.02 -1.48 -4.03
CA VAL A 214 -6.62 -1.34 -4.43
C VAL A 214 -5.75 -1.48 -3.19
N SER A 215 -4.90 -2.50 -3.18
CA SER A 215 -3.91 -2.73 -2.13
C SER A 215 -2.60 -2.02 -2.48
N CYS A 216 -2.12 -1.17 -1.56
CA CYS A 216 -0.79 -0.58 -1.62
C CYS A 216 0.14 -1.31 -0.65
N PHE A 217 1.17 -1.97 -1.18
CA PHE A 217 2.23 -2.56 -0.37
C PHE A 217 3.44 -1.65 -0.38
N HIS A 218 3.83 -1.17 0.80
CA HIS A 218 5.05 -0.39 1.00
C HIS A 218 6.13 -1.31 1.57
N ILE A 219 7.33 -1.29 1.00
CA ILE A 219 8.45 -2.08 1.48
C ILE A 219 9.34 -1.20 2.35
N LYS A 220 9.45 -1.52 3.64
CA LYS A 220 10.28 -0.78 4.61
C LYS A 220 11.76 -0.97 4.30
N ARG A 221 12.28 -0.17 3.37
CA ARG A 221 13.68 -0.23 2.92
C ARG A 221 14.60 0.67 3.74
N PHE A 222 14.09 1.57 4.56
CA PHE A 222 14.90 2.50 5.32
C PHE A 222 14.96 2.09 6.78
N GLU A 223 16.16 1.71 7.24
CA GLU A 223 16.43 1.44 8.64
C GLU A 223 17.09 2.67 9.26
N HIS A 224 16.51 3.19 10.35
CA HIS A 224 17.09 4.30 11.09
C HIS A 224 17.79 3.79 12.36
N SER A 225 19.11 3.96 12.43
CA SER A 225 19.89 3.63 13.63
C SER A 225 20.01 4.86 14.52
N HIS A 226 19.14 4.99 15.53
CA HIS A 226 19.19 6.10 16.49
C HIS A 226 20.57 6.25 17.16
N THR A 227 21.26 5.14 17.41
CA THR A 227 22.60 5.10 18.02
C THR A 227 23.72 5.63 17.13
N ARG A 228 23.58 5.54 15.80
CA ARG A 228 24.60 5.95 14.84
C ARG A 228 24.24 7.22 14.08
N LYS A 229 23.04 7.78 14.31
CA LYS A 229 22.44 8.86 13.50
C LYS A 229 22.59 8.59 11.99
N MET A 230 22.46 7.32 11.60
CA MET A 230 22.61 6.89 10.21
C MET A 230 21.34 6.20 9.76
N SER A 231 20.83 6.63 8.61
CA SER A 231 19.78 5.92 7.86
C SER A 231 20.46 5.04 6.81
N ARG A 232 20.09 3.76 6.75
CA ARG A 232 20.59 2.83 5.74
C ARG A 232 19.44 2.37 4.86
N LYS A 233 19.65 2.41 3.55
CA LYS A 233 18.74 1.80 2.59
C LYS A 233 19.07 0.30 2.42
N VAL A 234 18.03 -0.53 2.43
CA VAL A 234 18.08 -1.95 2.15
C VAL A 234 17.82 -2.15 0.66
N ASP A 235 18.90 -2.18 -0.11
CA ASP A 235 18.88 -2.39 -1.57
C ASP A 235 18.77 -3.87 -1.97
N ARG A 236 18.22 -4.72 -1.09
CA ARG A 236 18.01 -6.13 -1.43
C ARG A 236 16.89 -6.27 -2.44
N TYR A 237 17.12 -7.11 -3.45
CA TYR A 237 16.09 -7.49 -4.40
C TYR A 237 14.89 -8.15 -3.68
N LEU A 238 13.69 -7.79 -4.12
CA LEU A 238 12.44 -8.36 -3.65
C LEU A 238 11.67 -8.81 -4.89
N GLN A 239 11.45 -10.12 -5.01
CA GLN A 239 10.62 -10.66 -6.07
C GLN A 239 9.14 -10.41 -5.75
N PHE A 240 8.37 -9.92 -6.72
CA PHE A 240 6.93 -9.74 -6.58
C PHE A 240 6.19 -10.35 -7.78
N PRO A 241 5.02 -10.98 -7.57
CA PRO A 241 4.23 -11.54 -8.65
C PRO A 241 3.41 -10.46 -9.36
N PHE A 242 2.95 -10.72 -10.59
CA PHE A 242 2.00 -9.81 -11.25
C PHE A 242 0.54 -10.09 -10.88
N SER A 243 0.25 -11.31 -10.44
CA SER A 243 -1.05 -11.72 -9.91
C SER A 243 -0.85 -12.20 -8.48
N LEU A 244 -1.68 -11.75 -7.55
CA LEU A 244 -1.54 -12.00 -6.13
C LEU A 244 -2.87 -12.47 -5.56
N ASP A 245 -2.89 -13.65 -4.93
CA ASP A 245 -4.03 -14.10 -4.14
C ASP A 245 -3.84 -13.70 -2.68
N MET A 246 -4.80 -12.94 -2.16
CA MET A 246 -4.80 -12.45 -0.77
C MET A 246 -5.60 -13.37 0.18
N ALA A 247 -6.27 -14.42 -0.33
CA ALA A 247 -7.08 -15.31 0.49
C ALA A 247 -6.33 -15.91 1.69
N PRO A 248 -5.06 -16.34 1.58
CA PRO A 248 -4.32 -16.92 2.72
C PRO A 248 -4.14 -15.95 3.89
N TYR A 249 -4.17 -14.64 3.62
CA TYR A 249 -3.90 -13.58 4.59
C TYR A 249 -5.17 -13.03 5.27
N LEU A 250 -6.34 -13.51 4.85
CA LEU A 250 -7.62 -13.10 5.41
C LEU A 250 -7.83 -13.67 6.81
N SER A 251 -8.49 -12.89 7.67
CA SER A 251 -8.87 -13.32 9.02
C SER A 251 -9.68 -14.61 9.00
N SER A 252 -10.63 -14.76 8.07
CA SER A 252 -11.44 -15.99 7.93
C SER A 252 -10.58 -17.22 7.66
N SER A 253 -9.64 -17.13 6.70
CA SER A 253 -8.71 -18.22 6.38
C SER A 253 -7.82 -18.59 7.57
N ILE A 254 -7.26 -17.58 8.25
CA ILE A 254 -6.36 -17.78 9.40
C ILE A 254 -7.09 -18.37 10.60
N LEU A 255 -8.33 -17.93 10.88
CA LEU A 255 -9.13 -18.44 11.99
C LEU A 255 -9.63 -19.86 11.73
N ARG A 256 -10.11 -20.14 10.51
CA ARG A 256 -10.51 -21.48 10.09
C ARG A 256 -9.37 -22.49 10.23
N SER A 257 -8.16 -22.09 9.86
CA SER A 257 -6.97 -22.94 10.04
C SER A 257 -6.62 -23.21 11.52
N ARG A 258 -7.05 -22.36 12.46
CA ARG A 258 -6.71 -22.49 13.89
C ARG A 258 -7.78 -23.17 14.72
N PHE A 259 -9.04 -22.86 14.48
CA PHE A 259 -10.15 -23.27 15.34
C PHE A 259 -11.12 -24.23 14.64
N GLY A 260 -10.92 -24.50 13.36
CA GLY A 260 -11.90 -25.23 12.55
C GLY A 260 -13.07 -24.33 12.14
N ASP A 261 -14.13 -24.97 11.63
CA ASP A 261 -15.32 -24.29 11.11
C ASP A 261 -16.29 -23.99 12.26
N ASP A 262 -16.00 -22.98 13.07
CA ASP A 262 -16.97 -22.43 14.03
C ASP A 262 -17.77 -21.36 13.30
N GLY A 263 -19.05 -21.64 13.03
CA GLY A 263 -19.95 -20.92 12.11
C GLY A 263 -20.27 -19.44 12.41
N ASP A 264 -19.36 -18.70 13.04
CA ASP A 264 -19.38 -17.24 13.18
C ASP A 264 -18.74 -16.59 11.93
N ASP A 265 -19.17 -17.07 10.75
CA ASP A 265 -18.70 -16.63 9.44
C ASP A 265 -19.35 -15.28 9.11
N VAL A 266 -18.92 -14.25 9.84
CA VAL A 266 -19.43 -12.88 9.69
C VAL A 266 -18.94 -12.34 8.35
N ALA A 267 -19.73 -12.60 7.31
CA ALA A 267 -19.69 -12.06 5.97
C ALA A 267 -18.27 -12.00 5.39
N ALA A 268 -17.79 -13.13 4.86
CA ALA A 268 -16.89 -13.08 3.71
C ALA A 268 -17.61 -12.28 2.62
N ASN A 269 -17.29 -11.00 2.53
CA ASN A 269 -17.76 -10.15 1.43
C ASN A 269 -17.39 -10.88 0.14
N GLU A 270 -18.35 -11.10 -0.77
CA GLU A 270 -18.20 -11.79 -2.07
C GLU A 270 -17.28 -11.03 -3.06
N MET A 271 -16.19 -10.44 -2.57
CA MET A 271 -15.22 -9.73 -3.37
C MET A 271 -14.02 -10.65 -3.60
N SER A 272 -13.56 -10.69 -4.84
CA SER A 272 -12.39 -11.47 -5.23
C SER A 272 -11.18 -11.11 -4.37
N SER A 273 -10.49 -12.14 -3.85
CA SER A 273 -9.18 -12.01 -3.20
C SER A 273 -8.02 -11.96 -4.20
N GLU A 274 -8.31 -12.09 -5.50
CA GLU A 274 -7.31 -12.02 -6.55
C GLU A 274 -7.06 -10.56 -6.97
N PHE A 275 -5.79 -10.18 -6.99
CA PHE A 275 -5.35 -8.86 -7.40
C PHE A 275 -4.34 -8.92 -8.54
N GLU A 276 -4.32 -7.89 -9.38
CA GLU A 276 -3.35 -7.69 -10.45
C GLU A 276 -2.49 -6.46 -10.17
N LEU A 277 -1.19 -6.61 -10.33
CA LEU A 277 -0.22 -5.51 -10.26
C LEU A 277 -0.41 -4.58 -11.45
N PHE A 278 -0.59 -3.29 -11.18
CA PHE A 278 -0.71 -2.27 -12.23
C PHE A 278 0.29 -1.12 -12.08
N ALA A 279 0.87 -0.90 -10.90
CA ALA A 279 1.92 0.09 -10.72
C ALA A 279 3.00 -0.37 -9.74
N VAL A 280 4.27 -0.07 -10.06
CA VAL A 280 5.43 -0.27 -9.18
C VAL A 280 6.20 1.04 -9.12
N VAL A 281 6.27 1.65 -7.93
CA VAL A 281 7.16 2.78 -7.65
C VAL A 281 8.50 2.20 -7.20
N THR A 282 9.60 2.67 -7.79
CA THR A 282 10.96 2.27 -7.41
C THR A 282 11.79 3.47 -7.02
N HIS A 283 12.76 3.25 -6.15
CA HIS A 283 13.68 4.28 -5.67
C HIS A 283 15.13 3.88 -5.95
N SER A 284 15.87 4.70 -6.68
CA SER A 284 17.32 4.58 -6.88
C SER A 284 18.06 5.63 -6.05
N GLY A 285 19.26 5.32 -5.54
CA GLY A 285 20.03 6.25 -4.71
C GLY A 285 19.74 6.14 -3.21
N LYS A 286 20.23 7.12 -2.45
CA LYS A 286 20.13 7.22 -0.98
C LYS A 286 18.87 7.97 -0.57
N LEU A 287 18.51 7.92 0.71
CA LEU A 287 17.31 8.58 1.25
C LEU A 287 17.33 10.11 1.07
N ASP A 288 18.50 10.72 1.19
CA ASP A 288 18.74 12.16 1.03
C ASP A 288 19.09 12.57 -0.41
N ALA A 289 19.38 11.60 -1.27
CA ALA A 289 19.82 11.80 -2.65
C ALA A 289 19.51 10.57 -3.51
N GLY A 290 18.27 10.50 -3.97
CA GLY A 290 17.74 9.47 -4.85
C GLY A 290 16.74 9.99 -5.88
N HIS A 291 16.12 9.05 -6.58
CA HIS A 291 15.20 9.32 -7.68
C HIS A 291 14.10 8.26 -7.70
N TYR A 292 12.86 8.71 -7.90
CA TYR A 292 11.69 7.85 -7.96
C TYR A 292 11.18 7.74 -9.39
N VAL A 293 10.96 6.52 -9.85
CA VAL A 293 10.30 6.24 -11.14
C VAL A 293 9.12 5.30 -10.93
N THR A 294 8.22 5.21 -11.90
CA THR A 294 7.05 4.34 -11.82
C THR A 294 6.93 3.47 -13.05
N TYR A 295 6.73 2.18 -12.85
CA TYR A 295 6.35 1.24 -13.89
C TYR A 295 4.84 1.07 -13.85
N LEU A 296 4.16 1.33 -14.96
CA LEU A 296 2.71 1.23 -15.10
C LEU A 296 2.32 0.15 -16.10
N ARG A 297 1.28 -0.63 -15.80
CA ARG A 297 0.70 -1.62 -16.70
C ARG A 297 -0.61 -1.10 -17.27
N LEU A 298 -0.64 -0.81 -18.56
CA LEU A 298 -1.82 -0.34 -19.29
C LEU A 298 -2.06 -1.24 -20.50
N SER A 299 -3.27 -1.77 -20.65
CA SER A 299 -3.65 -2.67 -21.75
C SER A 299 -2.65 -3.81 -21.96
N ASN A 300 -2.24 -4.46 -20.86
CA ASN A 300 -1.21 -5.52 -20.84
C ASN A 300 0.18 -5.12 -21.37
N GLN A 301 0.49 -3.83 -21.46
CA GLN A 301 1.81 -3.31 -21.79
C GLN A 301 2.40 -2.53 -20.62
N TRP A 302 3.71 -2.62 -20.44
CA TRP A 302 4.41 -1.91 -19.37
C TRP A 302 5.09 -0.64 -19.89
N TYR A 303 5.02 0.41 -19.08
CA TYR A 303 5.62 1.70 -19.34
C TYR A 303 6.42 2.14 -18.13
N LYS A 304 7.66 2.62 -18.34
CA LYS A 304 8.45 3.33 -17.34
C LYS A 304 8.17 4.83 -17.49
N CYS A 305 7.63 5.41 -16.42
CA CYS A 305 7.40 6.83 -16.23
C CYS A 305 8.53 7.41 -15.39
N ASP A 306 9.36 8.22 -16.03
CA ASP A 306 10.54 8.87 -15.46
C ASP A 306 10.37 10.39 -15.68
N ASP A 307 9.68 11.02 -14.74
CA ASP A 307 9.17 12.40 -14.86
C ASP A 307 8.42 12.65 -16.17
N ALA A 308 8.98 13.46 -17.06
CA ALA A 308 8.39 13.80 -18.36
C ALA A 308 8.54 12.69 -19.41
N TRP A 309 9.34 11.66 -19.13
CA TRP A 309 9.69 10.61 -20.09
C TRP A 309 8.86 9.35 -19.83
N ILE A 310 8.03 8.98 -20.78
CA ILE A 310 7.25 7.74 -20.75
C ILE A 310 7.78 6.83 -21.84
N THR A 311 8.29 5.67 -21.44
CA THR A 311 8.93 4.70 -22.35
C THR A 311 8.33 3.32 -22.16
N ARG A 312 8.03 2.62 -23.26
CA ARG A 312 7.56 1.23 -23.19
C ARG A 312 8.71 0.33 -22.75
N VAL A 313 8.43 -0.61 -21.84
CA VAL A 313 9.41 -1.58 -21.34
C VAL A 313 8.83 -2.99 -21.35
N ASN A 314 9.71 -3.99 -21.32
CA ASN A 314 9.33 -5.40 -21.23
C ASN A 314 9.06 -5.80 -19.78
N GLU A 315 8.23 -6.83 -19.58
CA GLU A 315 7.92 -7.38 -18.26
C GLU A 315 9.16 -7.75 -17.43
N ASN A 316 10.20 -8.27 -18.09
CA ASN A 316 11.45 -8.66 -17.44
C ASN A 316 12.14 -7.48 -16.76
N VAL A 317 12.04 -6.27 -17.34
CA VAL A 317 12.59 -5.04 -16.74
C VAL A 317 11.85 -4.72 -15.45
N VAL A 318 10.52 -4.86 -15.46
CA VAL A 318 9.67 -4.60 -14.30
C VAL A 318 9.93 -5.64 -13.20
N ARG A 319 10.03 -6.93 -13.55
CA ARG A 319 10.36 -8.00 -12.59
C ARG A 319 11.73 -7.79 -11.93
N ALA A 320 12.70 -7.26 -12.66
CA ALA A 320 14.03 -6.95 -12.14
C ALA A 320 14.08 -5.67 -11.29
N ALA A 321 13.01 -4.87 -11.29
CA ALA A 321 12.99 -3.58 -10.63
C ALA A 321 12.95 -3.71 -9.10
N GLN A 322 13.58 -2.76 -8.39
CA GLN A 322 13.55 -2.73 -6.92
C GLN A 322 12.30 -2.00 -6.43
N GLY A 323 11.20 -2.75 -6.29
CA GLY A 323 9.92 -2.24 -5.80
C GLY A 323 10.04 -1.56 -4.43
N TYR A 324 9.65 -0.30 -4.34
CA TYR A 324 9.50 0.48 -3.12
C TYR A 324 8.04 0.50 -2.66
N MET A 325 7.12 0.81 -3.57
CA MET A 325 5.68 0.65 -3.37
C MET A 325 5.08 -0.11 -4.55
N MET A 326 4.15 -1.01 -4.28
CA MET A 326 3.47 -1.80 -5.30
C MET A 326 1.96 -1.68 -5.14
N PHE A 327 1.29 -1.33 -6.24
CA PHE A 327 -0.16 -1.13 -6.29
C PHE A 327 -0.81 -2.28 -7.06
N TYR A 328 -1.68 -2.98 -6.34
CA TYR A 328 -2.44 -4.12 -6.81
C TYR A 328 -3.92 -3.76 -6.81
N VAL A 329 -4.63 -3.98 -7.91
CA VAL A 329 -6.08 -3.74 -8.01
C VAL A 329 -6.83 -5.07 -8.07
N GLN A 330 -8.00 -5.16 -7.44
CA GLN A 330 -8.84 -6.36 -7.53
C GLN A 330 -9.09 -6.73 -8.99
N LYS A 331 -8.86 -7.99 -9.34
CA LYS A 331 -8.83 -8.48 -10.72
C LYS A 331 -10.15 -8.25 -11.47
N MET A 332 -11.29 -8.34 -10.78
CA MET A 332 -12.61 -8.01 -11.33
C MET A 332 -12.69 -6.58 -11.88
N LEU A 333 -12.04 -5.61 -11.19
CA LEU A 333 -12.00 -4.22 -11.63
C LEU A 333 -10.97 -4.03 -12.75
N TYR A 334 -9.85 -4.73 -12.70
CA TYR A 334 -8.82 -4.68 -13.74
C TYR A 334 -9.36 -5.08 -15.11
N TYR A 335 -10.11 -6.19 -15.19
CA TYR A 335 -10.69 -6.64 -16.46
C TYR A 335 -11.72 -5.66 -17.02
N ARG A 336 -12.59 -5.09 -16.18
CA ARG A 336 -13.55 -4.06 -16.60
C ARG A 336 -12.84 -2.82 -17.15
N ALA A 337 -11.80 -2.35 -16.46
CA ALA A 337 -11.02 -1.19 -16.90
C ALA A 337 -10.23 -1.45 -18.19
N SER A 338 -9.72 -2.67 -18.37
CA SER A 338 -8.98 -3.06 -19.58
C SER A 338 -9.88 -3.25 -20.80
N ALA A 339 -11.15 -3.63 -20.60
CA ALA A 339 -12.13 -3.82 -21.66
C ALA A 339 -12.76 -2.51 -22.18
N GLN A 340 -12.72 -1.43 -21.39
CA GLN A 340 -13.33 -0.13 -21.73
C GLN A 340 -12.46 0.78 -22.60
N VAL A 341 -11.30 0.31 -23.07
CA VAL A 341 -10.54 1.04 -24.10
C VAL A 341 -11.19 0.72 -25.45
N CYS A 342 -12.08 1.61 -25.91
CA CYS A 342 -12.71 1.52 -27.24
C CYS A 342 -11.64 1.31 -28.33
N PRO A 343 -11.93 0.50 -29.36
CA PRO A 343 -11.10 0.44 -30.55
C PRO A 343 -11.08 1.83 -31.21
N SER A 344 -9.88 2.20 -31.65
CA SER A 344 -9.45 3.43 -32.34
C SER A 344 -10.46 4.11 -33.24
#